data_AF-A0A7H8QMI0-F1
#
_entry.id   AF-A0A7H8QMI0-F1
#
_cell.length_a   1.000
_cell.length_b   1.000
_cell.length_c   1.000
_cell.angle_alpha   90.00
_cell.angle_beta   90.00
_cell.angle_gamma   90.00
#
_symmetry.space_group_name_H-M   'P 1'
#
loop_
_entity.id
_entity.type
_entity.pdbx_description
1 polymer ?
#
loop_
_entity_poly.entity_id
_entity_poly.type
_entity_poly.pdbx_seq_one_letter_code
_entity_poly.pdbx_strand_id
1 'polypeptide(L)'
;MENQHFDFFRSVTTTNLASFLDAGFWSNNILQASHQYPALFYATTAFGSIHRSFLSDGTPATVPREDTNRDAQFSLRQFNKAIRSLSQLLSQNEYSVLDQQVILTTCILFTCLCVLQGRQVKAFMHVNSGLKMIHQWRLNGQSLRGSGNKSAGIDALILAFTRLDTQIRPYIDGQESILQWAGDQVILAPSKLPFESLLQAYKDLEAIFNHVMRVALGQSSSPRQCSSPEDEIERLRDQSVAWDNRLAVFLAKNTVPLNEADENALDLLRLRRAFMNLFFMLKLFLYDPDNKLTPTYHEILQLAAKFLQHKDYDENPSLGLPDDAIREQQPQHPIFTLATGVIEPLFIIGARCRDPTLRRKALHLLQLYPRREGICEGMLAEKIVRAVIDIEENNCLRSMDYRQSHSSTTTSSSFTCLSPISSPSSASDTLSAFGYSYPDSISASTNSVSPADNDIPFLSPCSEEGQIVCKLHRVVKIQYLLLTERQLKIVMWTAEDLQLKRKGRVLVSSWW
;
A
#
# COMPACT_ATOMS: atom_id res chain seq x y z
N MET A 1 4.44 -25.16 20.71
CA MET A 1 3.81 -24.22 19.74
C MET A 1 4.22 -22.79 20.01
N GLU A 2 4.03 -22.23 21.22
CA GLU A 2 4.45 -20.84 21.53
C GLU A 2 5.94 -20.60 21.20
N ASN A 3 6.87 -21.41 21.73
CA ASN A 3 8.30 -21.29 21.42
C ASN A 3 8.60 -21.42 19.92
N GLN A 4 7.94 -22.35 19.21
CA GLN A 4 8.18 -22.55 17.77
C GLN A 4 7.79 -21.33 16.92
N HIS A 5 6.65 -20.70 17.23
CA HIS A 5 6.20 -19.53 16.48
C HIS A 5 6.94 -18.25 16.90
N PHE A 6 7.36 -18.16 18.17
CA PHE A 6 8.26 -17.10 18.62
C PHE A 6 9.65 -17.23 17.97
N ASP A 7 10.18 -18.45 17.85
CA ASP A 7 11.42 -18.73 17.13
C ASP A 7 11.30 -18.35 15.65
N PHE A 8 10.18 -18.71 15.01
CA PHE A 8 9.90 -18.29 13.63
C PHE A 8 9.79 -16.77 13.50
N PHE A 9 9.18 -16.10 14.49
CA PHE A 9 9.15 -14.65 14.55
C PHE A 9 10.57 -14.09 14.57
N ARG A 10 11.42 -14.58 15.48
CA ARG A 10 12.82 -14.17 15.64
C ARG A 10 13.68 -14.43 14.40
N SER A 11 13.51 -15.56 13.70
CA SER A 11 14.42 -15.97 12.62
C SER A 11 14.00 -15.50 11.24
N VAL A 12 12.70 -15.33 10.99
CA VAL A 12 12.15 -14.98 9.67
C VAL A 12 11.41 -13.66 9.70
N THR A 13 10.50 -13.48 10.67
CA THR A 13 9.55 -12.36 10.65
C THR A 13 10.21 -11.03 10.97
N THR A 14 11.16 -11.00 11.89
CA THR A 14 11.95 -9.80 12.24
C THR A 14 12.68 -9.22 11.03
N THR A 15 13.28 -10.06 10.17
CA THR A 15 13.97 -9.62 8.94
C THR A 15 13.00 -8.89 8.00
N ASN A 16 11.77 -9.38 7.88
CA ASN A 16 10.73 -8.80 7.04
C ASN A 16 10.10 -7.52 7.65
N LEU A 17 10.16 -7.36 8.97
CA LEU A 17 9.78 -6.12 9.66
C LEU A 17 10.88 -5.06 9.59
N ALA A 18 12.14 -5.49 9.76
CA ALA A 18 13.34 -4.68 9.77
C ALA A 18 13.58 -3.97 8.43
N SER A 19 13.36 -4.67 7.31
CA SER A 19 13.79 -4.21 5.99
C SER A 19 15.28 -3.84 5.96
N PHE A 20 15.75 -3.15 4.91
CA PHE A 20 17.15 -2.82 4.70
C PHE A 20 17.68 -1.72 5.63
N LEU A 21 16.81 -1.08 6.42
CA LEU A 21 17.12 0.13 7.16
C LEU A 21 16.85 -0.02 8.68
N ASP A 22 16.90 -1.24 9.22
CA ASP A 22 16.73 -1.45 10.66
C ASP A 22 18.00 -1.11 11.44
N ALA A 23 17.89 -0.17 12.38
CA ALA A 23 18.95 0.17 13.32
C ALA A 23 18.95 -0.74 14.57
N GLY A 24 18.52 -2.00 14.44
CA GLY A 24 18.45 -2.98 15.53
C GLY A 24 17.15 -2.97 16.34
N PHE A 25 16.16 -2.14 16.00
CA PHE A 25 14.92 -2.05 16.75
C PHE A 25 14.07 -3.30 16.56
N TRP A 26 13.83 -3.68 15.29
CA TRP A 26 13.00 -4.83 14.95
C TRP A 26 13.72 -6.15 15.23
N SER A 27 15.00 -6.20 14.90
CA SER A 27 15.83 -7.41 15.03
C SER A 27 16.25 -7.72 16.47
N ASN A 28 16.38 -6.74 17.36
CA ASN A 28 16.87 -6.96 18.73
C ASN A 28 15.93 -6.43 19.82
N ASN A 29 15.59 -5.14 19.81
CA ASN A 29 14.93 -4.49 20.95
C ASN A 29 13.55 -5.09 21.24
N ILE A 30 12.77 -5.39 20.19
CA ILE A 30 11.45 -6.01 20.33
C ILE A 30 11.55 -7.39 20.97
N LEU A 31 12.57 -8.18 20.61
CA LEU A 31 12.76 -9.51 21.18
C LEU A 31 13.05 -9.42 22.69
N GLN A 32 13.92 -8.50 23.10
CA GLN A 32 14.23 -8.28 24.51
C GLN A 32 12.99 -7.81 25.29
N ALA A 33 12.26 -6.83 24.75
CA ALA A 33 11.05 -6.32 25.36
C ALA A 33 9.95 -7.40 25.48
N SER A 34 9.89 -8.35 24.55
CA SER A 34 8.92 -9.45 24.61
C SER A 34 9.09 -10.35 25.84
N HIS A 35 10.30 -10.46 26.40
CA HIS A 35 10.51 -11.20 27.65
C HIS A 35 9.94 -10.47 28.88
N GLN A 36 9.75 -9.15 28.80
CA GLN A 36 9.26 -8.32 29.91
C GLN A 36 7.76 -8.02 29.79
N TYR A 37 7.24 -7.93 28.57
CA TYR A 37 5.86 -7.50 28.30
C TYR A 37 5.03 -8.65 27.70
N PRO A 38 4.08 -9.23 28.47
CA PRO A 38 3.22 -10.31 27.99
C PRO A 38 2.42 -9.94 26.74
N ALA A 39 1.97 -8.69 26.63
CA ALA A 39 1.26 -8.20 25.45
C ALA A 39 2.09 -8.37 24.17
N LEU A 40 3.37 -7.97 24.26
CA LEU A 40 4.29 -8.04 23.14
C LEU A 40 4.68 -9.48 22.82
N PHE A 41 4.94 -10.32 23.84
CA PHE A 41 5.21 -11.74 23.64
C PHE A 41 4.08 -12.45 22.87
N TYR A 42 2.83 -12.24 23.29
CA TYR A 42 1.70 -12.87 22.62
C TYR A 42 1.48 -12.30 21.22
N ALA A 43 1.71 -11.00 21.00
CA ALA A 43 1.61 -10.38 19.68
C ALA A 43 2.67 -10.90 18.70
N THR A 44 3.94 -11.00 19.11
CA THR A 44 5.02 -11.55 18.28
C THR A 44 4.78 -13.03 17.98
N THR A 45 4.32 -13.80 18.96
CA THR A 45 3.98 -15.22 18.77
C THR A 45 2.79 -15.40 17.83
N ALA A 46 1.73 -14.59 17.96
CA ALA A 46 0.59 -14.60 17.05
C ALA A 46 1.02 -14.28 15.62
N PHE A 47 1.87 -13.26 15.47
CA PHE A 47 2.32 -12.82 14.16
C PHE A 47 3.27 -13.82 13.49
N GLY A 48 4.21 -14.40 14.23
CA GLY A 48 5.06 -15.48 13.72
C GLY A 48 4.24 -16.69 13.24
N SER A 49 3.12 -16.99 13.89
CA SER A 49 2.20 -18.05 13.47
C SER A 49 1.47 -17.73 12.16
N ILE A 50 0.86 -16.54 12.04
CA ILE A 50 0.16 -16.18 10.79
C ILE A 50 1.12 -15.97 9.63
N HIS A 51 2.32 -15.43 9.87
CA HIS A 51 3.32 -15.22 8.83
C HIS A 51 3.86 -16.56 8.31
N ARG A 52 4.05 -17.55 9.19
CA ARG A 52 4.36 -18.91 8.76
C ARG A 52 3.25 -19.50 7.91
N SER A 53 1.99 -19.32 8.32
CA SER A 53 0.84 -19.74 7.53
C SER A 53 0.80 -19.04 6.17
N PHE A 54 1.07 -17.73 6.11
CA PHE A 54 1.15 -16.95 4.88
C PHE A 54 2.14 -17.56 3.89
N LEU A 55 3.36 -17.87 4.36
CA LEU A 55 4.46 -18.37 3.52
C LEU A 55 4.33 -19.84 3.11
N SER A 56 3.69 -20.68 3.94
CA SER A 56 3.58 -22.12 3.70
C SER A 56 2.32 -22.56 2.97
N ASP A 57 1.33 -21.67 2.87
CA ASP A 57 0.07 -21.96 2.23
C ASP A 57 0.20 -21.81 0.71
N GLY A 58 -0.02 -22.95 0.03
CA GLY A 58 0.05 -23.09 -1.42
C GLY A 58 -1.21 -22.64 -2.17
N THR A 59 -2.22 -22.09 -1.48
CA THR A 59 -3.39 -21.50 -2.13
C THR A 59 -2.92 -20.38 -3.06
N PRO A 60 -3.31 -20.42 -4.36
CA PRO A 60 -2.92 -19.40 -5.32
C PRO A 60 -3.21 -17.99 -4.80
N ALA A 61 -2.30 -17.06 -5.03
CA ALA A 61 -2.41 -15.72 -4.46
C ALA A 61 -3.64 -14.92 -4.98
N THR A 62 -4.33 -15.43 -6.01
CA THR A 62 -5.55 -14.89 -6.58
C THR A 62 -6.83 -15.24 -5.80
N VAL A 63 -6.77 -16.25 -4.92
CA VAL A 63 -7.93 -16.82 -4.21
C VAL A 63 -7.94 -16.33 -2.75
N PRO A 64 -9.08 -15.78 -2.25
CA PRO A 64 -9.22 -15.39 -0.84
C PRO A 64 -9.05 -16.58 0.10
N ARG A 65 -8.36 -16.38 1.22
CA ARG A 65 -8.04 -17.46 2.16
C ARG A 65 -9.05 -17.57 3.30
N GLU A 66 -9.25 -18.80 3.74
CA GLU A 66 -10.01 -19.10 4.95
C GLU A 66 -9.06 -19.29 6.14
N ASP A 67 -9.35 -18.61 7.25
CA ASP A 67 -8.58 -18.69 8.51
C ASP A 67 -8.84 -20.01 9.28
N THR A 68 -9.04 -21.12 8.58
CA THR A 68 -9.49 -22.39 9.18
C THR A 68 -8.35 -23.27 9.66
N ASN A 69 -7.13 -23.01 9.20
CA ASN A 69 -5.98 -23.84 9.52
C ASN A 69 -5.53 -23.69 11.00
N ARG A 70 -4.73 -24.66 11.46
CA ARG A 70 -4.27 -24.75 12.86
C ARG A 70 -3.47 -23.53 13.30
N ASP A 71 -2.64 -22.97 12.42
CA ASP A 71 -1.80 -21.80 12.71
C ASP A 71 -2.67 -20.54 12.87
N ALA A 72 -3.68 -20.33 12.01
CA ALA A 72 -4.63 -19.24 12.12
C ALA A 72 -5.44 -19.30 13.43
N GLN A 73 -5.92 -20.49 13.82
CA GLN A 73 -6.63 -20.67 15.10
C GLN A 73 -5.71 -20.41 16.31
N PHE A 74 -4.45 -20.86 16.25
CA PHE A 74 -3.48 -20.60 17.29
C PHE A 74 -3.15 -19.10 17.37
N SER A 75 -2.91 -18.45 16.23
CA SER A 75 -2.65 -17.02 16.12
C SER A 75 -3.79 -16.21 16.75
N LEU A 76 -5.05 -16.55 16.49
CA LEU A 76 -6.21 -15.89 17.09
C LEU A 76 -6.22 -16.00 18.63
N ARG A 77 -5.88 -17.16 19.19
CA ARG A 77 -5.80 -17.33 20.65
C ARG A 77 -4.71 -16.45 21.25
N GLN A 78 -3.54 -16.38 20.61
CA GLN A 78 -2.43 -15.54 21.05
C GLN A 78 -2.75 -14.05 20.90
N PHE A 79 -3.37 -13.66 19.79
CA PHE A 79 -3.87 -12.30 19.57
C PHE A 79 -4.84 -11.87 20.69
N ASN A 80 -5.79 -12.72 21.07
CA ASN A 80 -6.71 -12.43 22.18
C ASN A 80 -5.98 -12.30 23.53
N LYS A 81 -4.95 -13.12 23.79
CA LYS A 81 -4.10 -12.94 24.99
C LYS A 81 -3.33 -11.62 24.93
N ALA A 82 -2.79 -11.26 23.77
CA ALA A 82 -2.08 -10.00 23.55
C ALA A 82 -2.98 -8.79 23.84
N ILE A 83 -4.22 -8.78 23.34
CA ILE A 83 -5.20 -7.72 23.59
C ILE A 83 -5.48 -7.58 25.09
N ARG A 84 -5.73 -8.70 25.80
CA ARG A 84 -6.00 -8.65 27.25
C ARG A 84 -4.84 -8.07 28.03
N SER A 85 -3.62 -8.53 27.74
CA SER A 85 -2.41 -8.01 28.38
C SER A 85 -2.14 -6.54 28.02
N LEU A 86 -2.40 -6.13 26.77
CA LEU A 86 -2.28 -4.74 26.35
C LEU A 86 -3.31 -3.85 27.06
N SER A 87 -4.54 -4.33 27.22
CA SER A 87 -5.59 -3.61 27.95
C SER A 87 -5.21 -3.39 29.42
N GLN A 88 -4.54 -4.36 30.05
CA GLN A 88 -4.01 -4.20 31.41
C GLN A 88 -2.90 -3.15 31.45
N LEU A 89 -1.96 -3.17 30.49
CA LEU A 89 -0.93 -2.15 30.38
C LEU A 89 -1.54 -0.74 30.19
N LEU A 90 -2.57 -0.63 29.36
CA LEU A 90 -3.26 0.64 29.09
C LEU A 90 -4.08 1.17 30.27
N SER A 91 -4.40 0.37 31.28
CA SER A 91 -5.11 0.85 32.48
C SER A 91 -4.25 1.70 33.45
N GLN A 92 -2.97 1.87 33.14
CA GLN A 92 -2.05 2.68 33.94
C GLN A 92 -2.28 4.19 33.72
N ASN A 93 -1.93 4.99 34.73
CA ASN A 93 -2.09 6.45 34.69
C ASN A 93 -0.95 7.17 33.93
N GLU A 94 0.25 6.60 33.97
CA GLU A 94 1.45 7.15 33.33
C GLU A 94 2.18 6.03 32.59
N TYR A 95 2.79 6.37 31.45
CA TYR A 95 3.52 5.42 30.61
C TYR A 95 4.97 5.85 30.50
N SER A 96 5.90 4.93 30.80
CA SER A 96 7.32 5.14 30.50
C SER A 96 7.56 5.13 28.98
N VAL A 97 8.74 5.58 28.55
CA VAL A 97 9.14 5.52 27.13
C VAL A 97 9.09 4.08 26.60
N LEU A 98 9.45 3.09 27.42
CA LEU A 98 9.40 1.69 27.03
C LEU A 98 7.95 1.19 26.90
N ASP A 99 7.05 1.60 27.81
CA ASP A 99 5.61 1.28 27.69
C ASP A 99 5.04 1.84 26.38
N GLN A 100 5.36 3.10 26.07
CA GLN A 100 4.93 3.74 24.83
C GLN A 100 5.44 2.99 23.59
N GLN A 101 6.73 2.59 23.58
CA GLN A 101 7.29 1.78 22.50
C GLN A 101 6.59 0.43 22.37
N VAL A 102 6.32 -0.25 23.49
CA VAL A 102 5.62 -1.55 23.51
C VAL A 102 4.19 -1.43 22.98
N ILE A 103 3.45 -0.42 23.41
CA ILE A 103 2.07 -0.16 22.97
C ILE A 103 2.03 0.07 21.46
N LEU A 104 2.89 0.96 20.95
CA LEU A 104 2.96 1.30 19.53
C LEU A 104 3.45 0.12 18.68
N THR A 105 4.44 -0.63 19.17
CA THR A 105 4.90 -1.87 18.51
C THR A 105 3.76 -2.87 18.41
N THR A 106 3.00 -3.06 19.49
CA THR A 106 1.86 -3.98 19.50
C THR A 106 0.79 -3.55 18.50
N CYS A 107 0.54 -2.25 18.33
CA CYS A 107 -0.36 -1.74 17.29
C CYS A 107 0.12 -2.07 15.87
N ILE A 108 1.43 -1.94 15.59
CA ILE A 108 1.98 -2.32 14.28
C ILE A 108 1.87 -3.83 14.07
N LEU A 109 2.19 -4.65 15.06
CA LEU A 109 2.06 -6.11 14.95
C LEU A 109 0.61 -6.54 14.71
N PHE A 110 -0.34 -5.91 15.40
CA PHE A 110 -1.77 -6.13 15.16
C PHE A 110 -2.22 -5.65 13.78
N THR A 111 -1.65 -4.56 13.27
CA THR A 111 -1.86 -4.11 11.89
C THR A 111 -1.39 -5.20 10.91
N CYS A 112 -0.16 -5.68 11.04
CA CYS A 112 0.40 -6.73 10.18
C CYS A 112 -0.43 -8.04 10.25
N LEU A 113 -0.84 -8.44 11.45
CA LEU A 113 -1.74 -9.59 11.66
C LEU A 113 -3.05 -9.43 10.91
N CYS A 114 -3.73 -8.30 11.08
CA CYS A 114 -5.00 -8.03 10.42
C CYS A 114 -4.84 -7.97 8.89
N VAL A 115 -3.76 -7.37 8.40
CA VAL A 115 -3.40 -7.28 6.98
C VAL A 115 -3.23 -8.68 6.37
N LEU A 116 -2.51 -9.59 7.04
CA LEU A 116 -2.30 -10.96 6.54
C LEU A 116 -3.54 -11.87 6.64
N GLN A 117 -4.57 -11.44 7.37
CA GLN A 117 -5.86 -12.14 7.50
C GLN A 117 -6.98 -11.48 6.69
N GLY A 118 -6.63 -10.50 5.85
CA GLY A 118 -7.57 -9.73 5.03
C GLY A 118 -8.47 -8.77 5.81
N ARG A 119 -8.25 -8.53 7.10
CA ARG A 119 -9.09 -7.70 7.99
C ARG A 119 -8.69 -6.23 7.96
N GLN A 120 -8.82 -5.58 6.81
CA GLN A 120 -8.26 -4.24 6.59
C GLN A 120 -8.85 -3.16 7.48
N VAL A 121 -10.16 -3.20 7.74
CA VAL A 121 -10.81 -2.20 8.61
C VAL A 121 -10.15 -2.20 10.00
N LYS A 122 -9.84 -3.38 10.55
CA LYS A 122 -9.14 -3.51 11.84
C LYS A 122 -7.69 -3.06 11.75
N ALA A 123 -7.00 -3.36 10.66
CA ALA A 123 -5.65 -2.84 10.42
C ALA A 123 -5.65 -1.30 10.46
N PHE A 124 -6.61 -0.67 9.78
CA PHE A 124 -6.73 0.79 9.74
C PHE A 124 -7.03 1.35 11.13
N MET A 125 -7.87 0.68 11.92
CA MET A 125 -8.12 1.07 13.31
C MET A 125 -6.83 1.06 14.15
N HIS A 126 -6.00 0.01 14.06
CA HIS A 126 -4.73 -0.05 14.80
C HIS A 126 -3.74 1.04 14.38
N VAL A 127 -3.68 1.37 13.08
CA VAL A 127 -2.88 2.50 12.59
C VAL A 127 -3.40 3.81 13.14
N ASN A 128 -4.71 4.07 13.05
CA ASN A 128 -5.34 5.29 13.56
C ASN A 128 -5.14 5.46 15.07
N SER A 129 -5.31 4.39 15.86
CA SER A 129 -5.03 4.39 17.30
C SER A 129 -3.57 4.74 17.60
N GLY A 130 -2.61 4.15 16.87
CA GLY A 130 -1.20 4.46 17.04
C GLY A 130 -0.86 5.91 16.71
N LEU A 131 -1.41 6.45 15.61
CA LEU A 131 -1.25 7.85 15.24
C LEU A 131 -1.80 8.81 16.32
N LYS A 132 -2.98 8.51 16.88
CA LYS A 132 -3.58 9.27 17.99
C LYS A 132 -2.68 9.28 19.22
N MET A 133 -2.10 8.13 19.59
CA MET A 133 -1.19 8.02 20.74
C MET A 133 0.14 8.76 20.51
N ILE A 134 0.73 8.65 19.32
CA ILE A 134 1.94 9.40 18.94
C ILE A 134 1.74 10.91 19.13
N HIS A 135 0.59 11.42 18.72
CA HIS A 135 0.23 12.81 18.89
C HIS A 135 0.01 13.18 20.35
N GLN A 136 -0.78 12.40 21.09
CA GLN A 136 -1.10 12.64 22.49
C GLN A 136 0.17 12.69 23.36
N TRP A 137 1.12 11.79 23.10
CA TRP A 137 2.41 11.74 23.81
C TRP A 137 3.47 12.70 23.25
N ARG A 138 3.14 13.48 22.20
CA ARG A 138 4.02 14.47 21.55
C ARG A 138 5.35 13.89 21.09
N LEU A 139 5.36 12.65 20.62
CA LEU A 139 6.58 11.93 20.23
C LEU A 139 7.24 12.54 18.99
N ASN A 140 6.45 13.19 18.12
CA ASN A 140 6.93 13.88 16.91
C ASN A 140 7.99 14.96 17.21
N GLY A 141 7.86 15.66 18.34
CA GLY A 141 8.77 16.74 18.73
C GLY A 141 10.02 16.28 19.48
N GLN A 142 10.03 15.03 19.97
CA GLN A 142 11.16 14.47 20.74
C GLN A 142 12.26 13.92 19.81
N SER A 143 11.89 13.43 18.62
CA SER A 143 12.83 12.98 17.56
C SER A 143 13.80 14.09 17.12
N LEU A 144 13.33 15.34 17.08
CA LEU A 144 14.12 16.52 16.67
C LEU A 144 15.14 17.00 17.72
N ARG A 145 15.11 16.50 18.96
CA ARG A 145 15.94 17.01 20.07
C ARG A 145 17.21 16.18 20.36
N GLY A 146 17.58 15.22 19.52
CA GLY A 146 18.91 14.59 19.54
C GLY A 146 19.33 13.93 20.85
N SER A 147 18.39 13.32 21.61
CA SER A 147 18.70 12.72 22.91
C SER A 147 18.92 11.20 22.84
N GLY A 148 20.12 10.79 22.37
CA GLY A 148 20.73 9.46 22.57
C GLY A 148 19.96 8.20 22.08
N ASN A 149 20.52 7.01 22.35
CA ASN A 149 19.98 5.68 21.98
C ASN A 149 18.51 5.42 22.36
N LYS A 150 17.93 6.23 23.26
CA LYS A 150 16.53 6.12 23.69
C LYS A 150 15.54 6.61 22.61
N SER A 151 15.96 7.45 21.66
CA SER A 151 15.09 7.95 20.57
C SER A 151 14.93 6.96 19.41
N ALA A 152 15.92 6.09 19.17
CA ALA A 152 15.99 5.27 17.96
C ALA A 152 14.76 4.35 17.76
N GLY A 153 14.24 3.77 18.84
CA GLY A 153 13.03 2.93 18.78
C GLY A 153 11.76 3.72 18.46
N ILE A 154 11.61 4.91 19.07
CA ILE A 154 10.51 5.82 18.75
C ILE A 154 10.59 6.27 17.29
N ASP A 155 11.78 6.59 16.79
CA ASP A 155 11.96 7.01 15.41
C ASP A 155 11.62 5.90 14.40
N ALA A 156 11.91 4.63 14.74
CA ALA A 156 11.54 3.48 13.91
C ALA A 156 10.01 3.28 13.87
N LEU A 157 9.33 3.45 15.01
CA LEU A 157 7.87 3.38 15.10
C LEU A 157 7.22 4.52 14.34
N ILE A 158 7.69 5.75 14.53
CA ILE A 158 7.22 6.93 13.80
C ILE A 158 7.33 6.71 12.29
N LEU A 159 8.48 6.25 11.80
CA LEU A 159 8.66 5.91 10.38
C LEU A 159 7.65 4.87 9.89
N ALA A 160 7.42 3.80 10.67
CA ALA A 160 6.44 2.78 10.31
C ALA A 160 5.02 3.35 10.22
N PHE A 161 4.60 4.15 11.19
CA PHE A 161 3.28 4.80 11.17
C PHE A 161 3.14 5.83 10.04
N THR A 162 4.18 6.61 9.73
CA THR A 162 4.16 7.55 8.59
C THR A 162 3.93 6.82 7.27
N ARG A 163 4.63 5.70 7.04
CA ARG A 163 4.44 4.89 5.82
C ARG A 163 3.05 4.27 5.75
N LEU A 164 2.59 3.68 6.85
CA LEU A 164 1.24 3.09 6.92
C LEU A 164 0.15 4.16 6.71
N ASP A 165 0.31 5.34 7.28
CA ASP A 165 -0.59 6.46 7.05
C ASP A 165 -0.64 6.81 5.56
N THR A 166 0.52 7.01 4.91
CA THR A 166 0.61 7.29 3.46
C THR A 166 -0.15 6.26 2.63
N GLN A 167 0.05 4.97 2.89
CA GLN A 167 -0.60 3.87 2.15
C GLN A 167 -2.12 3.81 2.36
N ILE A 168 -2.62 4.29 3.50
CA ILE A 168 -4.05 4.26 3.82
C ILE A 168 -4.81 5.42 3.17
N ARG A 169 -4.15 6.55 2.91
CA ARG A 169 -4.78 7.79 2.37
C ARG A 169 -5.73 7.56 1.18
N PRO A 170 -5.38 6.74 0.16
CA PRO A 170 -6.28 6.50 -0.97
C PRO A 170 -7.57 5.76 -0.60
N TYR A 171 -7.54 4.93 0.46
CA TYR A 171 -8.69 4.12 0.88
C TYR A 171 -9.66 4.87 1.80
N ILE A 172 -9.19 5.92 2.47
CA ILE A 172 -10.00 6.73 3.38
C ILE A 172 -10.56 7.98 2.70
N ASP A 173 -10.18 8.25 1.45
CA ASP A 173 -10.60 9.41 0.68
C ASP A 173 -12.13 9.50 0.59
N GLY A 174 -12.69 10.57 1.17
CA GLY A 174 -14.14 10.78 1.29
C GLY A 174 -14.85 9.89 2.32
N GLN A 175 -14.10 9.17 3.17
CA GLN A 175 -14.59 8.28 4.23
C GLN A 175 -13.96 8.61 5.59
N GLU A 176 -13.24 9.72 5.72
CA GLU A 176 -12.45 10.09 6.89
C GLU A 176 -13.32 10.26 8.14
N SER A 177 -14.48 10.89 7.99
CA SER A 177 -15.44 11.09 9.09
C SER A 177 -16.02 9.75 9.57
N ILE A 178 -16.35 8.85 8.64
CA ILE A 178 -16.90 7.52 8.95
C ILE A 178 -15.87 6.69 9.70
N LEU A 179 -14.60 6.77 9.29
CA LEU A 179 -13.50 6.02 9.89
C LEU A 179 -12.86 6.73 11.09
N GLN A 180 -13.37 7.91 11.47
CA GLN A 180 -12.85 8.77 12.53
C GLN A 180 -11.32 8.94 12.45
N TRP A 181 -10.84 9.13 11.21
CA TRP A 181 -9.40 9.16 10.93
C TRP A 181 -8.78 10.43 11.51
N ALA A 182 -7.64 10.29 12.20
CA ALA A 182 -6.92 11.44 12.69
C ALA A 182 -6.34 12.26 11.51
N GLY A 183 -6.93 13.43 11.25
CA GLY A 183 -6.51 14.34 10.18
C GLY A 183 -5.12 14.92 10.42
N ASP A 184 -4.97 15.83 11.39
CA ASP A 184 -3.77 16.70 11.52
C ASP A 184 -2.71 16.24 12.51
N GLN A 185 -2.89 15.06 13.12
CA GLN A 185 -2.21 14.76 14.37
C GLN A 185 -0.72 14.40 14.22
N VAL A 186 -0.24 14.03 13.03
CA VAL A 186 1.12 13.52 12.82
C VAL A 186 1.69 13.96 11.47
N ILE A 187 1.94 15.26 11.27
CA ILE A 187 2.83 15.72 10.20
C ILE A 187 4.22 15.85 10.80
N LEU A 188 5.16 15.02 10.34
CA LEU A 188 6.55 15.16 10.71
C LEU A 188 7.15 16.31 9.91
N ALA A 189 7.81 17.23 10.61
CA ALA A 189 8.59 18.25 9.94
C ALA A 189 9.87 17.61 9.40
N PRO A 190 10.18 17.75 8.10
CA PRO A 190 11.45 17.30 7.55
C PRO A 190 12.61 18.00 8.28
N SER A 191 13.64 17.23 8.59
CA SER A 191 14.90 17.74 9.12
C SER A 191 15.57 18.65 8.10
N LYS A 192 16.23 19.70 8.58
CA LYS A 192 17.10 20.55 7.76
C LYS A 192 18.58 20.21 7.94
N LEU A 193 18.88 19.26 8.83
CA LEU A 193 20.25 18.86 9.13
C LEU A 193 20.83 17.99 8.00
N PRO A 194 22.16 17.97 7.84
CA PRO A 194 22.83 17.00 6.97
C PRO A 194 22.48 15.56 7.35
N PHE A 195 22.45 14.66 6.37
CA PHE A 195 22.26 13.24 6.64
C PHE A 195 23.53 12.60 7.18
N GLU A 196 23.37 11.74 8.17
CA GLU A 196 24.42 10.90 8.74
C GLU A 196 24.29 9.43 8.31
N SER A 197 23.14 9.05 7.74
CA SER A 197 22.86 7.70 7.22
C SER A 197 21.78 7.71 6.15
N LEU A 198 21.73 6.65 5.33
CA LEU A 198 20.65 6.43 4.36
C LEU A 198 19.28 6.28 5.05
N LEU A 199 19.23 5.70 6.26
CA LEU A 199 17.99 5.63 7.05
C LEU A 199 17.45 7.02 7.39
N GLN A 200 18.32 7.98 7.72
CA GLN A 200 17.89 9.36 8.00
C GLN A 200 17.34 10.03 6.74
N ALA A 201 18.00 9.83 5.59
CA ALA A 201 17.50 10.32 4.30
C ALA A 201 16.13 9.71 3.96
N TYR A 202 15.95 8.41 4.19
CA TYR A 202 14.69 7.70 3.96
C TYR A 202 13.56 8.16 4.87
N LYS A 203 13.83 8.34 6.17
CA LYS A 203 12.87 8.90 7.12
C LYS A 203 12.37 10.27 6.68
N ASP A 204 13.30 11.12 6.26
CA ASP A 204 12.99 12.47 5.80
C ASP A 204 12.17 12.47 4.50
N LEU A 205 12.51 11.57 3.57
CA LEU A 205 11.78 11.40 2.31
C LEU A 205 10.33 10.96 2.54
N GLU A 206 10.10 9.96 3.39
CA GLU A 206 8.74 9.46 3.68
C GLU A 206 7.91 10.50 4.45
N ALA A 207 8.54 11.38 5.25
CA ALA A 207 7.85 12.53 5.87
C ALA A 207 7.37 13.55 4.82
N ILE A 208 8.24 13.92 3.87
CA ILE A 208 7.86 14.79 2.74
C ILE A 208 6.76 14.12 1.92
N PHE A 209 6.93 12.84 1.59
CA PHE A 209 5.98 12.12 0.74
C PHE A 209 4.59 11.97 1.39
N ASN A 210 4.53 11.69 2.68
CA ASN A 210 3.26 11.66 3.41
C ASN A 210 2.52 13.00 3.31
N HIS A 211 3.24 14.12 3.40
CA HIS A 211 2.65 15.44 3.25
C HIS A 211 2.17 15.71 1.81
N VAL A 212 2.97 15.33 0.80
CA VAL A 212 2.57 15.39 -0.61
C VAL A 212 1.27 14.62 -0.86
N MET A 213 1.15 13.39 -0.34
CA MET A 213 -0.04 12.58 -0.53
C MET A 213 -1.30 13.20 0.09
N ARG A 214 -1.17 13.81 1.27
CA ARG A 214 -2.29 14.50 1.93
C ARG A 214 -2.77 15.70 1.12
N VAL A 215 -1.86 16.51 0.59
CA VAL A 215 -2.21 17.67 -0.23
C VAL A 215 -2.80 17.23 -1.57
N ALA A 216 -2.18 16.24 -2.22
CA ALA A 216 -2.62 15.71 -3.51
C ALA A 216 -4.04 15.12 -3.47
N LEU A 217 -4.44 14.53 -2.34
CA LEU A 217 -5.78 13.97 -2.13
C LEU A 217 -6.76 14.97 -1.49
N GLY A 218 -6.37 16.22 -1.24
CA GLY A 218 -7.24 17.22 -0.61
C GLY A 218 -7.56 16.90 0.86
N GLN A 219 -6.72 16.11 1.52
CA GLN A 219 -6.87 15.64 2.91
C GLN A 219 -6.03 16.46 3.91
N SER A 220 -5.41 17.57 3.46
CA SER A 220 -4.75 18.52 4.36
C SER A 220 -5.82 19.28 5.16
N SER A 221 -5.85 19.11 6.48
CA SER A 221 -6.97 19.57 7.32
C SER A 221 -6.69 20.87 8.07
N SER A 222 -5.77 21.74 7.61
CA SER A 222 -5.55 23.04 8.27
C SER A 222 -6.31 24.18 7.58
N PRO A 223 -7.56 24.50 7.99
CA PRO A 223 -8.22 25.75 7.62
C PRO A 223 -7.52 26.99 8.24
N ARG A 224 -6.40 26.80 8.96
CA ARG A 224 -5.58 27.86 9.56
C ARG A 224 -4.39 28.29 8.72
N GLN A 225 -4.03 27.55 7.66
CA GLN A 225 -2.98 27.98 6.74
C GLN A 225 -3.58 28.84 5.63
N CYS A 226 -3.09 30.07 5.52
CA CYS A 226 -3.54 31.06 4.52
C CYS A 226 -2.98 30.77 3.10
N SER A 227 -2.56 29.53 2.81
CA SER A 227 -1.89 29.15 1.55
C SER A 227 -2.75 28.19 0.74
N SER A 228 -2.80 28.38 -0.57
CA SER A 228 -3.49 27.47 -1.48
C SER A 228 -2.81 26.09 -1.53
N PRO A 229 -3.52 25.00 -1.89
CA PRO A 229 -2.90 23.70 -2.13
C PRO A 229 -1.74 23.76 -3.13
N GLU A 230 -1.83 24.64 -4.13
CA GLU A 230 -0.77 24.90 -5.09
C GLU A 230 0.50 25.45 -4.44
N ASP A 231 0.36 26.44 -3.54
CA ASP A 231 1.49 27.01 -2.79
C ASP A 231 2.13 25.95 -1.88
N GLU A 232 1.31 25.08 -1.28
CA GLU A 232 1.78 24.00 -0.41
C GLU A 232 2.59 22.96 -1.20
N ILE A 233 2.10 22.56 -2.39
CA ILE A 233 2.84 21.69 -3.31
C ILE A 233 4.15 22.32 -3.75
N GLU A 234 4.20 23.61 -4.02
CA GLU A 234 5.44 24.27 -4.43
C GLU A 234 6.46 24.32 -3.29
N ARG A 235 6.03 24.62 -2.06
CA ARG A 235 6.91 24.52 -0.87
C ARG A 235 7.44 23.10 -0.65
N LEU A 236 6.63 22.09 -0.94
CA LEU A 236 7.04 20.69 -0.84
C LEU A 236 8.02 20.29 -1.94
N ARG A 237 7.85 20.85 -3.15
CA ARG A 237 8.81 20.70 -4.24
C ARG A 237 10.17 21.28 -3.83
N ASP A 238 10.21 22.50 -3.32
CA ASP A 238 11.45 23.12 -2.82
C ASP A 238 12.13 22.29 -1.74
N GLN A 239 11.34 21.75 -0.80
CA GLN A 239 11.85 20.84 0.23
C GLN A 239 12.43 19.55 -0.36
N SER A 240 11.80 19.00 -1.40
CA SER A 240 12.30 17.80 -2.09
C SER A 240 13.62 18.06 -2.81
N VAL A 241 13.81 19.25 -3.40
CA VAL A 241 15.08 19.65 -4.04
C VAL A 241 16.16 19.85 -2.97
N ALA A 242 15.83 20.48 -1.85
CA ALA A 242 16.76 20.61 -0.73
C ALA A 242 17.14 19.24 -0.13
N TRP A 243 16.22 18.28 -0.13
CA TRP A 243 16.50 16.89 0.23
C TRP A 243 17.50 16.24 -0.75
N ASP A 244 17.29 16.41 -2.07
CA ASP A 244 18.21 15.87 -3.10
C ASP A 244 19.64 16.40 -2.91
N ASN A 245 19.78 17.71 -2.66
CA ASN A 245 21.07 18.34 -2.40
C ASN A 245 21.76 17.76 -1.15
N ARG A 246 21.02 17.51 -0.07
CA ARG A 246 21.59 16.92 1.15
C ARG A 246 22.00 15.46 0.94
N LEU A 247 21.24 14.69 0.18
CA LEU A 247 21.63 13.33 -0.17
C LEU A 247 22.91 13.33 -1.02
N ALA A 248 23.00 14.22 -2.02
CA ALA A 248 24.19 14.36 -2.85
C ALA A 248 25.44 14.69 -2.02
N VAL A 249 25.33 15.63 -1.07
CA VAL A 249 26.42 15.96 -0.13
C VAL A 249 26.81 14.77 0.74
N PHE A 250 25.84 14.02 1.25
CA PHE A 250 26.10 12.81 2.04
C PHE A 250 26.84 11.74 1.22
N LEU A 251 26.40 11.46 -0.01
CA LEU A 251 27.03 10.48 -0.89
C LEU A 251 28.45 10.92 -1.31
N ALA A 252 28.64 12.22 -1.61
CA ALA A 252 29.95 12.77 -1.96
C ALA A 252 30.95 12.72 -0.79
N LYS A 253 30.47 12.74 0.46
CA LYS A 253 31.33 12.59 1.66
C LYS A 253 31.71 11.13 1.91
N ASN A 254 30.90 10.17 1.47
CA ASN A 254 31.07 8.75 1.70
C ASN A 254 31.47 8.03 0.40
N THR A 255 32.61 8.41 -0.20
CA THR A 255 33.12 7.88 -1.48
C THR A 255 33.60 6.43 -1.45
N VAL A 256 33.49 5.75 -0.30
CA VAL A 256 33.82 4.32 -0.17
C VAL A 256 32.75 3.51 -0.92
N PRO A 257 33.12 2.45 -1.68
CA PRO A 257 32.13 1.59 -2.31
C PRO A 257 31.13 1.08 -1.27
N LEU A 258 29.86 1.37 -1.52
CA LEU A 258 28.76 0.93 -0.68
C LEU A 258 28.71 -0.61 -0.67
N ASN A 259 28.38 -1.19 0.47
CA ASN A 259 28.11 -2.62 0.52
C ASN A 259 26.78 -2.91 -0.21
N GLU A 260 26.49 -4.19 -0.46
CA GLU A 260 25.27 -4.60 -1.17
C GLU A 260 23.98 -4.12 -0.48
N ALA A 261 23.95 -4.08 0.86
CA ALA A 261 22.79 -3.61 1.60
C ALA A 261 22.56 -2.10 1.44
N ASP A 262 23.63 -1.32 1.41
CA ASP A 262 23.60 0.13 1.18
C ASP A 262 23.20 0.47 -0.27
N GLU A 263 23.66 -0.31 -1.25
CA GLU A 263 23.22 -0.18 -2.65
C GLU A 263 21.71 -0.49 -2.79
N ASN A 264 21.23 -1.58 -2.18
CA ASN A 264 19.80 -1.91 -2.18
C ASN A 264 18.96 -0.82 -1.49
N ALA A 265 19.45 -0.26 -0.39
CA ALA A 265 18.81 0.85 0.30
C ALA A 265 18.77 2.12 -0.56
N LEU A 266 19.86 2.41 -1.28
CA LEU A 266 19.94 3.55 -2.18
C LEU A 266 19.02 3.39 -3.40
N ASP A 267 18.92 2.19 -3.96
CA ASP A 267 17.99 1.90 -5.06
C ASP A 267 16.52 2.06 -4.61
N LEU A 268 16.19 1.58 -3.40
CA LEU A 268 14.87 1.84 -2.82
C LEU A 268 14.62 3.34 -2.65
N LEU A 269 15.59 4.09 -2.11
CA LEU A 269 15.50 5.55 -1.97
C LEU A 269 15.25 6.25 -3.30
N ARG A 270 15.98 5.87 -4.35
CA ARG A 270 15.79 6.39 -5.72
C ARG A 270 14.38 6.08 -6.25
N LEU A 271 13.93 4.83 -6.09
CA LEU A 271 12.59 4.42 -6.51
C LEU A 271 11.51 5.26 -5.80
N ARG A 272 11.62 5.41 -4.47
CA ARG A 272 10.67 6.20 -3.68
C ARG A 272 10.70 7.68 -4.04
N ARG A 273 11.88 8.23 -4.30
CA ARG A 273 12.06 9.62 -4.75
C ARG A 273 11.42 9.87 -6.11
N ALA A 274 11.65 8.98 -7.08
CA ALA A 274 11.05 9.04 -8.41
C ALA A 274 9.53 8.86 -8.35
N PHE A 275 9.03 7.96 -7.52
CA PHE A 275 7.60 7.78 -7.29
C PHE A 275 6.94 9.03 -6.71
N MET A 276 7.53 9.65 -5.68
CA MET A 276 7.04 10.91 -5.10
C MET A 276 6.98 12.04 -6.15
N ASN A 277 7.94 12.10 -7.07
CA ASN A 277 7.98 13.12 -8.13
C ASN A 277 6.73 13.14 -9.02
N LEU A 278 6.06 12.00 -9.21
CA LEU A 278 4.82 11.94 -9.99
C LEU A 278 3.72 12.81 -9.38
N PHE A 279 3.67 12.92 -8.05
CA PHE A 279 2.62 13.65 -7.35
C PHE A 279 2.84 15.16 -7.34
N PHE A 280 4.09 15.63 -7.50
CA PHE A 280 4.37 17.04 -7.72
C PHE A 280 3.90 17.54 -9.09
N MET A 281 3.74 16.62 -10.04
CA MET A 281 3.15 16.89 -11.33
C MET A 281 1.63 16.74 -11.26
N LEU A 282 1.00 17.18 -10.15
CA LEU A 282 -0.40 16.93 -9.76
C LEU A 282 -1.41 17.16 -10.90
N LYS A 283 -1.22 18.22 -11.69
CA LYS A 283 -2.06 18.53 -12.86
C LYS A 283 -1.93 17.47 -13.97
N LEU A 284 -0.74 16.88 -14.14
CA LEU A 284 -0.45 15.79 -15.08
C LEU A 284 -0.79 14.41 -14.51
N PHE A 285 -0.68 14.20 -13.20
CA PHE A 285 -1.02 12.93 -12.54
C PHE A 285 -2.51 12.55 -12.70
N LEU A 286 -3.39 13.56 -12.62
CA LEU A 286 -4.82 13.38 -12.85
C LEU A 286 -5.17 13.43 -14.35
N TYR A 287 -4.36 14.10 -15.16
CA TYR A 287 -4.60 14.32 -16.58
C TYR A 287 -3.27 14.54 -17.31
N ASP A 288 -2.64 13.47 -17.83
CA ASP A 288 -1.46 13.54 -18.71
C ASP A 288 -1.91 13.42 -20.17
N PRO A 289 -2.48 14.47 -20.78
CA PRO A 289 -3.02 14.38 -22.14
C PRO A 289 -1.93 14.07 -23.15
N ASP A 290 -0.71 14.57 -22.92
CA ASP A 290 0.40 14.54 -23.89
C ASP A 290 1.44 13.44 -23.59
N ASN A 291 1.15 12.53 -22.65
CA ASN A 291 2.05 11.45 -22.23
C ASN A 291 3.44 11.95 -21.77
N LYS A 292 3.51 13.14 -21.18
CA LYS A 292 4.76 13.79 -20.74
C LYS A 292 5.46 13.03 -19.61
N LEU A 293 4.72 12.20 -18.87
CA LEU A 293 5.26 11.41 -17.77
C LEU A 293 5.89 10.07 -18.21
N THR A 294 5.83 9.72 -19.49
CA THR A 294 6.37 8.45 -20.02
C THR A 294 7.84 8.19 -19.63
N PRO A 295 8.77 9.16 -19.72
CA PRO A 295 10.15 8.95 -19.29
C PRO A 295 10.26 8.62 -17.80
N THR A 296 9.48 9.30 -16.95
CA THR A 296 9.46 9.04 -15.50
C THR A 296 8.88 7.66 -15.18
N TYR A 297 7.84 7.22 -15.90
CA TYR A 297 7.32 5.86 -15.74
C TYR A 297 8.35 4.80 -16.12
N HIS A 298 9.12 5.04 -17.19
CA HIS A 298 10.19 4.13 -17.61
C HIS A 298 11.30 4.03 -16.55
N GLU A 299 11.75 5.16 -16.01
CA GLU A 299 12.73 5.20 -14.92
C GLU A 299 12.25 4.44 -13.68
N ILE A 300 11.03 4.69 -13.23
CA ILE A 300 10.43 4.00 -12.07
C ILE A 300 10.36 2.49 -12.32
N LEU A 301 9.98 2.08 -13.53
CA LEU A 301 9.87 0.67 -13.87
C LEU A 301 11.23 -0.04 -13.90
N GLN A 302 12.27 0.62 -14.40
CA GLN A 302 13.65 0.13 -14.33
C GLN A 302 14.14 -0.02 -12.89
N LEU A 303 13.90 0.98 -12.04
CA LEU A 303 14.25 0.94 -10.62
C LEU A 303 13.49 -0.20 -9.89
N ALA A 304 12.21 -0.39 -10.21
CA ALA A 304 11.40 -1.49 -9.65
C ALA A 304 11.90 -2.87 -10.11
N ALA A 305 12.24 -3.03 -11.39
CA ALA A 305 12.81 -4.27 -11.91
C ALA A 305 14.17 -4.58 -11.28
N LYS A 306 15.03 -3.57 -11.10
CA LYS A 306 16.31 -3.69 -10.40
C LYS A 306 16.12 -4.12 -8.94
N PHE A 307 15.20 -3.49 -8.23
CA PHE A 307 14.87 -3.84 -6.84
C PHE A 307 14.34 -5.28 -6.71
N LEU A 308 13.57 -5.75 -7.69
CA LEU A 308 13.09 -7.14 -7.76
C LEU A 308 14.15 -8.14 -8.26
N GLN A 309 15.34 -7.66 -8.63
CA GLN A 309 16.40 -8.45 -9.28
C GLN A 309 15.89 -9.20 -10.52
N HIS A 310 14.94 -8.61 -11.24
CA HIS A 310 14.38 -9.20 -12.45
C HIS A 310 15.40 -9.14 -13.59
N LYS A 311 15.78 -10.31 -14.10
CA LYS A 311 16.67 -10.44 -15.26
C LYS A 311 15.88 -10.18 -16.55
N ASP A 312 16.57 -9.75 -17.60
CA ASP A 312 16.03 -9.61 -18.98
C ASP A 312 14.93 -8.54 -19.18
N TYR A 313 14.86 -7.51 -18.31
CA TYR A 313 13.88 -6.42 -18.43
C TYR A 313 13.95 -5.65 -19.76
N ASP A 314 15.18 -5.39 -20.25
CA ASP A 314 15.44 -4.67 -21.50
C ASP A 314 15.42 -5.59 -22.73
N GLU A 315 15.65 -6.89 -22.55
CA GLU A 315 15.89 -7.85 -23.64
C GLU A 315 14.67 -8.72 -24.00
N ASN A 316 13.56 -8.62 -23.27
CA ASN A 316 12.36 -9.40 -23.54
C ASN A 316 11.29 -8.60 -24.31
N PRO A 317 11.27 -8.64 -25.67
CA PRO A 317 10.26 -7.97 -26.48
C PRO A 317 8.83 -8.50 -26.26
N SER A 318 8.68 -9.64 -25.59
CA SER A 318 7.41 -10.24 -25.19
C SER A 318 6.83 -9.62 -23.90
N LEU A 319 7.66 -8.94 -23.10
CA LEU A 319 7.27 -8.23 -21.89
C LEU A 319 6.51 -6.95 -22.30
N GLY A 320 5.23 -7.09 -22.64
CA GLY A 320 4.48 -6.01 -23.28
C GLY A 320 3.49 -6.44 -24.36
N LEU A 321 3.46 -7.73 -24.73
CA LEU A 321 2.50 -8.26 -25.70
C LEU A 321 1.22 -8.76 -25.01
N PRO A 322 0.07 -8.84 -25.72
CA PRO A 322 -1.15 -9.51 -25.23
C PRO A 322 -0.86 -10.96 -24.79
N ASP A 323 -1.67 -11.45 -23.86
CA ASP A 323 -1.50 -12.62 -22.95
C ASP A 323 -0.83 -13.92 -23.47
N ASP A 324 -0.62 -14.11 -24.78
CA ASP A 324 -0.21 -15.40 -25.36
C ASP A 324 1.31 -15.63 -25.47
N ALA A 325 2.13 -14.58 -25.32
CA ALA A 325 3.60 -14.69 -25.48
C ALA A 325 4.40 -14.68 -24.16
N ILE A 326 3.73 -14.52 -23.01
CA ILE A 326 4.39 -14.62 -21.71
C ILE A 326 4.63 -16.12 -21.45
N ARG A 327 5.82 -16.62 -21.82
CA ARG A 327 6.35 -17.92 -21.37
C ARG A 327 5.92 -18.13 -19.91
N GLU A 328 5.34 -19.30 -19.61
CA GLU A 328 4.87 -19.73 -18.29
C GLU A 328 5.97 -19.63 -17.21
N GLN A 329 6.32 -18.41 -16.79
CA GLN A 329 7.18 -18.18 -15.64
C GLN A 329 6.32 -18.39 -14.42
N GLN A 330 6.71 -19.36 -13.59
CA GLN A 330 6.00 -19.59 -12.34
C GLN A 330 6.16 -18.36 -11.43
N PRO A 331 5.05 -17.83 -10.87
CA PRO A 331 5.12 -16.78 -9.87
C PRO A 331 6.07 -17.17 -8.74
N GLN A 332 6.86 -16.20 -8.26
CA GLN A 332 7.70 -16.41 -7.10
C GLN A 332 6.85 -16.66 -5.84
N HIS A 333 7.48 -17.22 -4.82
CA HIS A 333 6.82 -17.40 -3.52
C HIS A 333 6.37 -16.04 -2.96
N PRO A 334 5.15 -15.98 -2.38
CA PRO A 334 4.64 -14.74 -1.83
C PRO A 334 5.52 -14.30 -0.67
N ILE A 335 5.76 -13.00 -0.57
CA ILE A 335 6.47 -12.43 0.58
C ILE A 335 5.66 -11.33 1.26
N PHE A 336 5.91 -11.16 2.56
CA PHE A 336 5.43 -10.04 3.35
C PHE A 336 6.60 -9.16 3.79
N THR A 337 6.41 -7.84 3.77
CA THR A 337 7.31 -6.86 4.40
C THR A 337 6.50 -5.70 4.96
N LEU A 338 6.96 -5.11 6.07
CA LEU A 338 6.34 -3.88 6.60
C LEU A 338 6.79 -2.64 5.83
N ALA A 339 7.94 -2.70 5.15
CA ALA A 339 8.43 -1.59 4.36
C ALA A 339 7.67 -1.44 3.04
N THR A 340 7.63 -0.22 2.54
CA THR A 340 7.12 0.09 1.22
C THR A 340 8.17 -0.28 0.16
N GLY A 341 7.75 -0.81 -0.98
CA GLY A 341 8.62 -1.19 -2.08
C GLY A 341 8.03 -0.83 -3.43
N VAL A 342 7.73 -1.86 -4.23
CA VAL A 342 7.42 -1.74 -5.65
C VAL A 342 5.93 -1.76 -5.97
N ILE A 343 5.05 -2.14 -5.03
CA ILE A 343 3.63 -2.32 -5.33
C ILE A 343 2.97 -0.99 -5.75
N GLU A 344 3.14 0.09 -4.97
CA GLU A 344 2.52 1.39 -5.31
C GLU A 344 3.07 1.98 -6.64
N PRO A 345 4.39 1.99 -6.88
CA PRO A 345 4.93 2.44 -8.17
C PRO A 345 4.41 1.64 -9.37
N LEU A 346 4.42 0.30 -9.30
CA LEU A 346 3.92 -0.56 -10.38
C LEU A 346 2.42 -0.37 -10.61
N PHE A 347 1.64 -0.24 -9.53
CA PHE A 347 0.22 0.06 -9.60
C PHE A 347 -0.04 1.37 -10.37
N ILE A 348 0.68 2.45 -10.02
CA ILE A 348 0.51 3.74 -10.69
C ILE A 348 0.91 3.68 -12.17
N ILE A 349 2.00 2.99 -12.52
CA ILE A 349 2.37 2.79 -13.93
C ILE A 349 1.23 2.07 -14.66
N GLY A 350 0.77 0.94 -14.15
CA GLY A 350 -0.30 0.16 -14.78
C GLY A 350 -1.63 0.91 -14.92
N ALA A 351 -1.99 1.71 -13.91
CA ALA A 351 -3.27 2.40 -13.85
C ALA A 351 -3.28 3.77 -14.57
N ARG A 352 -2.13 4.45 -14.70
CA ARG A 352 -2.07 5.84 -15.19
C ARG A 352 -1.20 6.05 -16.43
N CYS A 353 -0.21 5.20 -16.68
CA CYS A 353 0.59 5.27 -17.90
C CYS A 353 -0.30 5.02 -19.12
N ARG A 354 0.03 5.62 -20.27
CA ARG A 354 -0.69 5.46 -21.53
C ARG A 354 0.10 4.70 -22.60
N ASP A 355 1.34 4.33 -22.27
CA ASP A 355 2.15 3.43 -23.07
C ASP A 355 1.72 1.97 -22.81
N PRO A 356 1.16 1.26 -23.81
CA PRO A 356 0.65 -0.10 -23.62
C PRO A 356 1.71 -1.10 -23.14
N THR A 357 2.97 -0.89 -23.54
CA THR A 357 4.10 -1.74 -23.21
C THR A 357 4.48 -1.58 -21.74
N LEU A 358 4.71 -0.35 -21.27
CA LEU A 358 5.06 -0.07 -19.87
C LEU A 358 4.00 -0.58 -18.90
N ARG A 359 2.71 -0.43 -19.25
CA ARG A 359 1.60 -0.93 -18.42
C ARG A 359 1.61 -2.45 -18.28
N ARG A 360 1.78 -3.16 -19.38
CA ARG A 360 1.86 -4.63 -19.38
C ARG A 360 3.11 -5.14 -18.67
N LYS A 361 4.25 -4.46 -18.81
CA LYS A 361 5.45 -4.75 -18.02
C LYS A 361 5.18 -4.59 -16.51
N ALA A 362 4.53 -3.49 -16.10
CA ALA A 362 4.19 -3.28 -14.70
C ALA A 362 3.20 -4.34 -14.17
N LEU A 363 2.17 -4.67 -14.96
CA LEU A 363 1.21 -5.74 -14.65
C LEU A 363 1.92 -7.10 -14.51
N HIS A 364 2.84 -7.42 -15.42
CA HIS A 364 3.61 -8.66 -15.38
C HIS A 364 4.49 -8.75 -14.14
N LEU A 365 5.17 -7.67 -13.73
CA LEU A 365 5.97 -7.67 -12.51
C LEU A 365 5.09 -7.86 -11.24
N LEU A 366 3.88 -7.29 -11.21
CA LEU A 366 2.93 -7.54 -10.12
C LEU A 366 2.49 -9.00 -10.03
N GLN A 367 2.34 -9.68 -11.18
CA GLN A 367 1.97 -11.10 -11.26
C GLN A 367 3.12 -12.03 -10.88
N LEU A 368 4.32 -11.76 -11.38
CA LEU A 368 5.49 -12.62 -11.22
C LEU A 368 6.07 -12.55 -9.80
N TYR A 369 5.89 -11.43 -9.12
CA TYR A 369 6.37 -11.21 -7.75
C TYR A 369 5.19 -10.92 -6.80
N PRO A 370 4.43 -11.94 -6.36
CA PRO A 370 3.37 -11.77 -5.36
C PRO A 370 3.95 -11.24 -4.04
N ARG A 371 3.48 -10.07 -3.62
CA ARG A 371 4.02 -9.35 -2.45
C ARG A 371 2.93 -8.67 -1.64
N ARG A 372 3.19 -8.53 -0.34
CA ARG A 372 2.46 -7.68 0.59
C ARG A 372 3.42 -6.70 1.25
N GLU A 373 3.21 -5.40 1.03
CA GLU A 373 4.08 -4.31 1.50
C GLU A 373 3.28 -3.38 2.41
N GLY A 374 3.28 -3.67 3.71
CA GLY A 374 2.39 -3.02 4.67
C GLY A 374 0.93 -3.26 4.31
N ILE A 375 0.18 -2.20 4.04
CA ILE A 375 -1.23 -2.24 3.63
C ILE A 375 -1.38 -2.68 2.17
N CYS A 376 -0.38 -2.41 1.33
CA CYS A 376 -0.44 -2.62 -0.11
C CYS A 376 -0.35 -4.10 -0.47
N GLU A 377 -1.32 -4.59 -1.24
CA GLU A 377 -1.40 -5.97 -1.73
C GLU A 377 -1.17 -6.04 -3.24
N GLY A 378 -0.15 -6.77 -3.66
CA GLY A 378 0.26 -6.83 -5.06
C GLY A 378 -0.81 -7.47 -5.96
N MET A 379 -1.47 -8.53 -5.49
CA MET A 379 -2.49 -9.23 -6.28
C MET A 379 -3.81 -8.45 -6.40
N LEU A 380 -4.17 -7.65 -5.38
CA LEU A 380 -5.27 -6.70 -5.53
C LEU A 380 -4.91 -5.60 -6.54
N ALA A 381 -3.69 -5.04 -6.43
CA ALA A 381 -3.20 -4.05 -7.38
C ALA A 381 -3.21 -4.59 -8.82
N GLU A 382 -2.76 -5.82 -9.02
CA GLU A 382 -2.79 -6.56 -10.29
C GLU A 382 -4.21 -6.63 -10.88
N LYS A 383 -5.20 -7.07 -10.09
CA LYS A 383 -6.61 -7.15 -10.51
C LYS A 383 -7.16 -5.79 -10.92
N ILE A 384 -6.85 -4.74 -10.15
CA ILE A 384 -7.28 -3.38 -10.46
C ILE A 384 -6.62 -2.89 -11.75
N VAL A 385 -5.30 -3.07 -11.90
CA VAL A 385 -4.56 -2.65 -13.09
C VAL A 385 -5.09 -3.35 -14.34
N ARG A 386 -5.32 -4.67 -14.29
CA ARG A 386 -5.93 -5.42 -15.39
C ARG A 386 -7.29 -4.82 -15.77
N ALA A 387 -8.16 -4.60 -14.79
CA ALA A 387 -9.48 -4.00 -15.04
C ALA A 387 -9.39 -2.59 -15.66
N VAL A 388 -8.44 -1.76 -15.22
CA VAL A 388 -8.22 -0.43 -15.82
C VAL A 388 -7.73 -0.56 -17.27
N ILE A 389 -6.78 -1.45 -17.55
CA ILE A 389 -6.30 -1.71 -18.92
C ILE A 389 -7.45 -2.17 -19.80
N ASP A 390 -8.26 -3.13 -19.35
CA ASP A 390 -9.41 -3.63 -20.10
C ASP A 390 -10.45 -2.54 -20.37
N ILE A 391 -10.75 -1.73 -19.37
CA ILE A 391 -11.67 -0.61 -19.48
C ILE A 391 -11.21 0.38 -20.56
N GLU A 392 -9.93 0.73 -20.58
CA GLU A 392 -9.41 1.76 -21.46
C GLU A 392 -9.15 1.24 -22.88
N GLU A 393 -8.68 0.00 -22.99
CA GLU A 393 -8.22 -0.57 -24.24
C GLU A 393 -9.29 -1.37 -25.00
N ASN A 394 -10.30 -1.94 -24.32
CA ASN A 394 -11.38 -2.70 -24.98
C ASN A 394 -12.61 -1.84 -25.31
N ASN A 395 -12.74 -0.64 -24.74
CA ASN A 395 -13.83 0.29 -25.05
C ASN A 395 -13.41 1.42 -26.01
N CYS A 396 -12.15 1.41 -26.47
CA CYS A 396 -11.60 2.38 -27.41
C CYS A 396 -11.33 1.67 -28.74
N LEU A 397 -12.11 2.01 -29.79
CA LEU A 397 -11.96 1.43 -31.14
C LEU A 397 -10.51 1.45 -31.64
N ARG A 398 -9.77 2.53 -31.37
CA ARG A 398 -8.37 2.70 -31.82
C ARG A 398 -7.40 1.73 -31.13
N SER A 399 -7.63 1.45 -29.86
CA SER A 399 -6.84 0.49 -29.11
C SER A 399 -7.12 -0.93 -29.60
N MET A 400 -8.37 -1.22 -29.97
CA MET A 400 -8.74 -2.48 -30.60
C MET A 400 -8.02 -2.66 -31.95
N ASP A 401 -7.99 -1.63 -32.79
CA ASP A 401 -7.28 -1.65 -34.08
C ASP A 401 -5.76 -1.83 -33.91
N TYR A 402 -5.17 -1.15 -32.93
CA TYR A 402 -3.75 -1.31 -32.59
C TYR A 402 -3.42 -2.75 -32.16
N ARG A 403 -4.27 -3.37 -31.34
CA ARG A 403 -4.09 -4.78 -30.95
C ARG A 403 -4.27 -5.72 -32.13
N GLN A 404 -5.29 -5.53 -32.98
CA GLN A 404 -5.51 -6.38 -34.15
C GLN A 404 -4.35 -6.33 -35.15
N SER A 405 -3.74 -5.16 -35.33
CA SER A 405 -2.56 -4.99 -36.19
C SER A 405 -1.26 -5.60 -35.61
N HIS A 406 -1.22 -5.87 -34.30
CA HIS A 406 -0.04 -6.38 -33.60
C HIS A 406 -0.26 -7.77 -32.94
N SER A 407 -1.46 -8.37 -33.06
CA SER A 407 -1.76 -9.72 -32.60
C SER A 407 -1.72 -10.72 -33.75
N SER A 408 -0.88 -11.75 -33.64
CA SER A 408 -0.92 -12.89 -34.55
C SER A 408 -2.11 -13.82 -34.20
N THR A 409 -3.29 -13.55 -34.78
CA THR A 409 -4.48 -14.45 -34.88
C THR A 409 -5.12 -15.05 -33.60
N THR A 410 -6.37 -14.59 -33.31
CA THR A 410 -7.54 -15.29 -32.66
C THR A 410 -7.42 -15.79 -31.21
N THR A 411 -8.31 -15.50 -30.25
CA THR A 411 -9.79 -15.58 -30.20
C THR A 411 -10.38 -14.72 -29.06
N SER A 412 -11.60 -14.23 -29.23
CA SER A 412 -12.37 -13.50 -28.21
C SER A 412 -12.79 -14.44 -27.06
N SER A 413 -12.37 -14.14 -25.83
CA SER A 413 -12.92 -14.75 -24.61
C SER A 413 -13.87 -13.75 -23.93
N SER A 414 -15.16 -14.05 -24.00
CA SER A 414 -16.21 -13.37 -23.26
C SER A 414 -16.18 -13.77 -21.78
N PHE A 415 -16.07 -12.79 -20.89
CA PHE A 415 -16.16 -12.99 -19.44
C PHE A 415 -17.56 -13.48 -19.02
N THR A 416 -17.60 -14.53 -18.20
CA THR A 416 -18.74 -14.84 -17.33
C THR A 416 -18.39 -14.43 -15.90
N CYS A 417 -19.22 -13.57 -15.30
CA CYS A 417 -19.13 -13.21 -13.88
C CYS A 417 -19.49 -14.43 -13.02
N LEU A 418 -18.56 -14.86 -12.17
CA LEU A 418 -18.86 -15.83 -11.10
C LEU A 418 -19.59 -15.11 -9.96
N SER A 419 -20.71 -15.68 -9.53
CA SER A 419 -21.53 -15.21 -8.40
C SER A 419 -20.75 -15.25 -7.07
N PRO A 420 -21.03 -14.35 -6.11
CA PRO A 420 -20.39 -14.39 -4.81
C PRO A 420 -20.84 -15.62 -4.01
N ILE A 421 -19.86 -16.40 -3.55
CA ILE A 421 -20.08 -17.49 -2.59
C ILE A 421 -20.29 -16.88 -1.21
N SER A 422 -21.41 -17.20 -0.58
CA SER A 422 -21.78 -16.79 0.77
C SER A 422 -20.82 -17.36 1.81
N SER A 423 -20.16 -16.49 2.60
CA SER A 423 -19.35 -16.88 3.75
C SER A 423 -20.21 -17.06 5.01
N PRO A 424 -19.94 -18.05 5.89
CA PRO A 424 -20.73 -18.26 7.09
C PRO A 424 -20.42 -17.22 8.19
N SER A 425 -21.48 -16.71 8.81
CA SER A 425 -21.44 -15.83 9.97
C SER A 425 -21.13 -16.61 11.25
N SER A 426 -19.91 -16.53 11.77
CA SER A 426 -19.65 -16.84 13.19
C SER A 426 -18.33 -16.27 13.68
N ALA A 427 -18.31 -14.98 14.04
CA ALA A 427 -17.37 -14.40 15.00
C ALA A 427 -17.89 -13.02 15.43
N SER A 428 -19.07 -12.98 16.06
CA SER A 428 -19.46 -11.84 16.89
C SER A 428 -18.94 -12.06 18.31
N ASP A 429 -18.70 -10.96 19.00
CA ASP A 429 -18.54 -10.82 20.46
C ASP A 429 -17.11 -10.90 21.00
N THR A 430 -16.34 -9.84 20.74
CA THR A 430 -15.36 -9.32 21.74
C THR A 430 -15.21 -7.78 21.73
N LEU A 431 -16.06 -7.03 21.01
CA LEU A 431 -15.92 -5.58 20.81
C LEU A 431 -16.69 -4.69 21.82
N SER A 432 -17.49 -5.27 22.72
CA SER A 432 -18.23 -4.50 23.73
C SER A 432 -17.34 -3.94 24.87
N ALA A 433 -16.07 -4.33 24.96
CA ALA A 433 -15.15 -3.88 26.00
C ALA A 433 -14.60 -2.45 25.81
N PHE A 434 -14.83 -1.82 24.65
CA PHE A 434 -14.30 -0.48 24.33
C PHE A 434 -15.38 0.60 24.12
N GLY A 435 -16.65 0.31 24.39
CA GLY A 435 -17.71 1.33 24.42
C GLY A 435 -18.16 1.89 23.07
N TYR A 436 -18.00 1.15 21.97
CA TYR A 436 -18.45 1.57 20.64
C TYR A 436 -19.52 0.63 20.08
N SER A 437 -20.68 1.18 19.74
CA SER A 437 -21.78 0.51 19.03
C SER A 437 -21.72 0.82 17.53
N TYR A 438 -21.94 -0.19 16.68
CA TYR A 438 -22.19 0.03 15.26
C TYR A 438 -23.51 0.81 15.07
N PRO A 439 -23.62 1.72 14.09
CA PRO A 439 -24.94 2.13 13.61
C PRO A 439 -25.63 0.94 12.95
N ASP A 440 -26.92 0.77 13.27
CA ASP A 440 -27.74 -0.38 12.90
C ASP A 440 -27.63 -0.74 11.41
N SER A 441 -27.56 -2.05 11.17
CA SER A 441 -27.56 -2.67 9.85
C SER A 441 -28.73 -2.15 9.00
N ILE A 442 -28.43 -1.39 7.93
CA ILE A 442 -29.40 -1.10 6.89
C ILE A 442 -29.72 -2.42 6.20
N SER A 443 -30.96 -2.88 6.35
CA SER A 443 -31.50 -4.06 5.69
C SER A 443 -31.25 -3.99 4.18
N ALA A 444 -30.43 -4.90 3.65
CA ALA A 444 -30.23 -5.05 2.23
C ALA A 444 -31.52 -5.63 1.60
N SER A 445 -32.31 -4.78 0.96
CA SER A 445 -33.37 -5.23 0.06
C SER A 445 -32.70 -5.87 -1.17
N THR A 446 -32.80 -7.19 -1.26
CA THR A 446 -32.42 -7.97 -2.44
C THR A 446 -33.36 -7.67 -3.61
N ASN A 447 -32.94 -6.78 -4.53
CA ASN A 447 -33.56 -6.68 -5.84
C ASN A 447 -32.80 -7.60 -6.80
N SER A 448 -33.43 -8.70 -7.17
CA SER A 448 -33.05 -9.60 -8.25
C SER A 448 -33.00 -8.84 -9.58
N VAL A 449 -31.88 -8.92 -10.28
CA VAL A 449 -31.74 -8.43 -11.67
C VAL A 449 -32.35 -9.47 -12.60
N SER A 450 -33.35 -9.09 -13.39
CA SER A 450 -33.92 -9.89 -14.47
C SER A 450 -33.01 -9.87 -15.71
N PRO A 451 -32.93 -10.96 -16.51
CA PRO A 451 -32.08 -11.04 -17.69
C PRO A 451 -32.84 -10.56 -18.93
N ALA A 452 -32.76 -9.28 -19.26
CA ALA A 452 -33.10 -8.75 -20.58
C ALA A 452 -32.46 -7.36 -20.73
N ASP A 453 -31.29 -7.32 -21.36
CA ASP A 453 -30.83 -6.26 -22.27
C ASP A 453 -29.47 -6.68 -22.82
N ASN A 454 -29.50 -7.45 -23.91
CA ASN A 454 -28.38 -7.58 -24.84
C ASN A 454 -28.31 -6.29 -25.65
N ASP A 455 -27.88 -5.19 -25.02
CA ASP A 455 -27.46 -4.01 -25.76
C ASP A 455 -26.03 -4.22 -26.25
N ILE A 456 -25.89 -4.33 -27.56
CA ILE A 456 -24.62 -4.19 -28.28
C ILE A 456 -23.94 -2.92 -27.75
N PRO A 457 -22.69 -2.95 -27.27
CA PRO A 457 -22.08 -1.76 -26.70
C PRO A 457 -21.97 -0.72 -27.83
N PHE A 458 -22.75 0.36 -27.73
CA PHE A 458 -22.52 1.56 -28.53
C PHE A 458 -21.12 2.07 -28.17
N LEU A 459 -20.11 1.63 -28.93
CA LEU A 459 -18.75 2.16 -28.87
C LEU A 459 -18.85 3.64 -29.23
N SER A 460 -18.64 4.51 -28.23
CA SER A 460 -18.71 5.94 -28.47
C SER A 460 -17.60 6.37 -29.44
N PRO A 461 -17.89 7.31 -30.36
CA PRO A 461 -16.93 7.71 -31.37
C PRO A 461 -15.69 8.35 -30.72
N CYS A 462 -14.50 7.86 -31.07
CA CYS A 462 -13.23 8.43 -30.61
C CYS A 462 -13.00 9.79 -31.29
N SER A 463 -12.86 10.86 -30.51
CA SER A 463 -12.89 12.24 -31.01
C SER A 463 -11.52 12.85 -31.36
N GLU A 464 -10.41 12.15 -31.18
CA GLU A 464 -9.05 12.72 -31.33
C GLU A 464 -8.14 11.87 -32.22
N GLU A 465 -7.26 12.50 -33.02
CA GLU A 465 -6.25 11.82 -33.85
C GLU A 465 -4.92 11.55 -33.08
N GLY A 466 -4.25 10.41 -33.31
CA GLY A 466 -2.88 10.12 -32.85
C GLY A 466 -2.66 9.32 -31.55
N GLN A 467 -3.65 9.12 -30.67
CA GLN A 467 -3.47 8.40 -29.39
C GLN A 467 -4.14 7.02 -29.35
N ILE A 468 -3.47 6.04 -28.73
CA ILE A 468 -3.94 4.64 -28.60
C ILE A 468 -5.22 4.56 -27.74
N VAL A 469 -5.25 5.24 -26.59
CA VAL A 469 -6.46 5.42 -25.76
C VAL A 469 -6.85 6.90 -25.78
N CYS A 470 -8.01 7.22 -26.36
CA CYS A 470 -8.47 8.60 -26.45
C CYS A 470 -8.92 9.15 -25.09
N LYS A 471 -8.94 10.48 -24.92
CA LYS A 471 -9.22 11.14 -23.63
C LYS A 471 -10.54 10.71 -22.99
N LEU A 472 -11.58 10.48 -23.78
CA LEU A 472 -12.91 10.08 -23.30
C LEU A 472 -12.91 8.68 -22.64
N HIS A 473 -12.10 7.76 -23.14
CA HIS A 473 -12.05 6.38 -22.68
C HIS A 473 -11.02 6.13 -21.58
N ARG A 474 -10.25 7.14 -21.17
CA ARG A 474 -9.30 7.03 -20.06
C ARG A 474 -10.02 6.99 -18.73
N VAL A 475 -9.65 6.08 -17.84
CA VAL A 475 -10.00 6.10 -16.42
C VAL A 475 -9.31 7.28 -15.77
N VAL A 476 -10.13 8.17 -15.21
CA VAL A 476 -9.67 9.41 -14.56
C VAL A 476 -9.93 9.39 -13.06
N LYS A 477 -10.84 8.54 -12.59
CA LYS A 477 -11.17 8.39 -11.17
C LYS A 477 -11.30 6.91 -10.81
N ILE A 478 -10.65 6.53 -9.71
CA ILE A 478 -10.81 5.24 -9.04
C ILE A 478 -11.15 5.57 -7.58
N GLN A 479 -12.26 5.04 -7.08
CA GLN A 479 -12.68 5.19 -5.70
C GLN A 479 -12.69 3.84 -5.01
N TYR A 480 -12.24 3.82 -3.76
CA TYR A 480 -12.18 2.62 -2.92
C TYR A 480 -13.19 2.77 -1.78
N LEU A 481 -14.04 1.76 -1.58
CA LEU A 481 -15.07 1.75 -0.54
C LEU A 481 -14.96 0.44 0.24
N LEU A 482 -14.74 0.54 1.55
CA LEU A 482 -14.67 -0.63 2.43
C LEU A 482 -16.10 -1.14 2.67
N LEU A 483 -16.44 -2.31 2.12
CA LEU A 483 -17.78 -2.89 2.26
C LEU A 483 -17.92 -3.73 3.53
N THR A 484 -16.92 -4.57 3.79
CA THR A 484 -16.85 -5.45 4.95
C THR A 484 -15.42 -5.48 5.49
N GLU A 485 -15.15 -6.26 6.55
CA GLU A 485 -13.77 -6.44 7.03
C GLU A 485 -12.81 -6.93 5.93
N ARG A 486 -13.34 -7.71 4.97
CA ARG A 486 -12.55 -8.43 3.95
C ARG A 486 -12.80 -7.98 2.52
N GLN A 487 -13.82 -7.17 2.26
CA GLN A 487 -14.20 -6.79 0.88
C GLN A 487 -14.02 -5.30 0.61
N LEU A 488 -13.46 -5.03 -0.56
CA LEU A 488 -13.31 -3.71 -1.14
C LEU A 488 -14.17 -3.59 -2.38
N LYS A 489 -14.98 -2.54 -2.44
CA LYS A 489 -15.64 -2.09 -3.66
C LYS A 489 -14.78 -1.01 -4.31
N ILE A 490 -14.35 -1.27 -5.53
CA ILE A 490 -13.61 -0.35 -6.37
C ILE A 490 -14.56 0.16 -7.45
N VAL A 491 -14.66 1.48 -7.59
CA VAL A 491 -15.48 2.09 -8.64
C VAL A 491 -14.58 2.93 -9.54
N MET A 492 -14.68 2.69 -10.85
CA MET A 492 -13.83 3.32 -11.86
C MET A 492 -14.69 4.13 -12.83
N TRP A 493 -14.27 5.36 -13.12
CA TRP A 493 -14.93 6.23 -14.10
C TRP A 493 -13.95 6.63 -15.18
N THR A 494 -14.38 6.51 -16.43
CA THR A 494 -13.70 7.20 -17.53
C THR A 494 -14.11 8.67 -17.58
N ALA A 495 -13.36 9.48 -18.34
CA ALA A 495 -13.72 10.87 -18.56
C ALA A 495 -15.14 11.01 -19.15
N GLU A 496 -15.50 10.13 -20.09
CA GLU A 496 -16.86 10.05 -20.63
C GLU A 496 -17.90 9.73 -19.55
N ASP A 497 -17.63 8.77 -18.67
CA ASP A 497 -18.58 8.42 -17.60
C ASP A 497 -18.89 9.63 -16.73
N LEU A 498 -17.88 10.45 -16.40
CA LEU A 498 -18.07 11.67 -15.63
C LEU A 498 -18.84 12.73 -16.42
N GLN A 499 -18.53 12.90 -17.72
CA GLN A 499 -19.23 13.86 -18.59
C GLN A 499 -20.71 13.52 -18.75
N LEU A 500 -21.03 12.22 -18.87
CA LEU A 500 -22.39 11.70 -19.04
C LEU A 500 -23.07 11.34 -17.71
N LYS A 501 -22.42 11.62 -16.56
CA LYS A 501 -22.92 11.30 -15.21
C LYS A 501 -23.31 9.82 -15.02
N ARG A 502 -22.56 8.90 -15.62
CA ARG A 502 -22.74 7.46 -15.46
C ARG A 502 -22.22 6.98 -14.10
N LYS A 503 -22.75 5.86 -13.62
CA LYS A 503 -22.44 5.30 -12.28
C LYS A 503 -21.02 4.75 -12.13
N GLY A 504 -20.24 4.68 -13.21
CA GLY A 504 -18.92 4.05 -13.23
C GLY A 504 -19.02 2.53 -13.21
N ARG A 505 -17.89 1.87 -13.46
CA ARG A 505 -17.75 0.41 -13.45
C ARG A 505 -17.32 -0.06 -12.07
N VAL A 506 -17.92 -1.14 -11.60
CA VAL A 506 -17.73 -1.65 -10.24
C VAL A 506 -16.97 -2.97 -10.28
N LEU A 507 -15.89 -3.05 -9.50
CA LEU A 507 -15.16 -4.26 -9.19
C LEU A 507 -15.25 -4.49 -7.68
N VAL A 508 -15.70 -5.67 -7.26
CA VAL A 508 -15.64 -6.08 -5.85
C VAL A 508 -14.57 -7.14 -5.73
N SER A 509 -13.61 -6.90 -4.84
CA SER A 509 -12.55 -7.89 -4.54
C SER A 509 -12.45 -8.08 -3.04
N SER A 510 -12.06 -9.27 -2.64
CA SER A 510 -11.63 -9.53 -1.28
C SER A 510 -10.12 -9.28 -1.16
N TRP A 511 -9.70 -8.84 0.02
CA TRP A 511 -8.31 -8.84 0.44
C TRP A 511 -7.86 -10.27 0.75
N TRP A 512 -6.57 -10.50 0.59
CA TRP A 512 -5.92 -11.77 0.91
C TRP A 512 -6.04 -12.18 2.38
#